data_AF-A0A7Y5MPP9-F1
#
_entry.id   AF-A0A7Y5MPP9-F1
#
_cell.length_a   1.000
_cell.length_b   1.000
_cell.length_c   1.000
_cell.angle_alpha   90.00
_cell.angle_beta   90.00
_cell.angle_gamma   90.00
#
_symmetry.space_group_name_H-M   'P 1'
#
loop_
_entity.id
_entity.type
_entity.pdbx_description
1 polymer ?
#
loop_
_entity_poly.entity_id
_entity_poly.type
_entity_poly.pdbx_seq_one_letter_code
_entity_poly.pdbx_strand_id
1 'polypeptide(L)'
;MSQRSIIHLLTVTLGAVLIHWTIYAAAETASPDQALSDILKSLETLRSTPDSLVAVRKLLIDEENRLETGLAETAAEIERLKAAIIEAERNRDALQGRLAALQTGRALLSGPAGDPAGTEPPPANPPEVEQPAPSGPPPKESEDEQPPKQTLLTALEEKVDFERDIRPIIINNCFACHGPDPNQRKGDLRLDRREDLVRETEGGRHIVAPGDPSKSELYRRITLGEDPDLMPPKSSGKELKPEQVELIRKWIEQGAEWAGHWAYIPPKRPPLPTVNNSAWVRNEIDAYILARLEQEGLSPSPEAPKHTLIRRLSFDLIGLPPRPDEVSAFLADNSPEAYEKVVDRLLASRHYGERMAQQWLDLSRYADSDGYHADFTRSLWQYRDWVINAFNANKPFDEFTVEQLAGDLLPRPTLDQKVATAFNRNGMTNTEGGADAAEYATKYVIDRVNTTSTVWLGISMGCCECHNHKFDPFTQREFYQLYDFFNQLPEAGLDKDPCPPFMKLPSNEQKAEMERLTAKAGELESHLAAKVAEESPELDRLQGEWESRLLAGTLHIPGFNLSHWSVVGPFPARTQDEAFSNEYGPERGV
;
A
#
# COMPACT_ATOMS: atom_id res chain seq x y z
N MET A 1 23.22 22.35 -51.50
CA MET A 1 22.01 21.57 -51.17
C MET A 1 20.94 21.93 -52.18
N SER A 2 20.35 20.97 -52.91
CA SER A 2 19.21 21.29 -53.77
C SER A 2 17.95 21.36 -52.92
N GLN A 3 17.06 22.29 -53.27
CA GLN A 3 15.83 22.61 -52.55
C GLN A 3 14.92 21.41 -52.28
N ARG A 4 15.01 20.32 -53.06
CA ARG A 4 14.22 19.09 -52.85
C ARG A 4 14.67 18.28 -51.62
N SER A 5 15.96 18.26 -51.29
CA SER A 5 16.49 17.49 -50.14
C SER A 5 16.21 18.17 -48.80
N ILE A 6 16.18 19.52 -48.78
CA ILE A 6 15.80 20.30 -47.58
C ILE A 6 14.30 20.16 -47.32
N ILE A 7 13.48 20.22 -48.39
CA ILE A 7 12.04 20.00 -48.29
C ILE A 7 11.75 18.60 -47.74
N HIS A 8 12.42 17.55 -48.22
CA HIS A 8 12.14 16.19 -47.76
C HIS A 8 12.57 15.93 -46.31
N LEU A 9 13.75 16.42 -45.90
CA LEU A 9 14.22 16.28 -44.52
C LEU A 9 13.32 17.05 -43.55
N LEU A 10 12.90 18.27 -43.92
CA LEU A 10 11.90 19.04 -43.16
C LEU A 10 10.53 18.37 -43.15
N THR A 11 10.10 17.69 -44.23
CA THR A 11 8.80 17.00 -44.27
C THR A 11 8.79 15.77 -43.36
N VAL A 12 9.90 15.05 -43.23
CA VAL A 12 10.02 13.87 -42.36
C VAL A 12 10.18 14.28 -40.88
N THR A 13 11.00 15.30 -40.60
CA THR A 13 11.17 15.80 -39.23
C THR A 13 9.97 16.63 -38.73
N LEU A 14 9.38 17.51 -39.55
CA LEU A 14 8.12 18.16 -39.19
C LEU A 14 6.95 17.16 -39.21
N GLY A 15 6.94 16.15 -40.09
CA GLY A 15 5.90 15.11 -40.10
C GLY A 15 5.88 14.33 -38.79
N ALA A 16 7.04 13.94 -38.27
CA ALA A 16 7.15 13.28 -36.96
C ALA A 16 6.72 14.20 -35.81
N VAL A 17 7.09 15.49 -35.85
CA VAL A 17 6.72 16.49 -34.82
C VAL A 17 5.23 16.83 -34.88
N LEU A 18 4.65 17.01 -36.08
CA LEU A 18 3.22 17.26 -36.30
C LEU A 18 2.37 16.06 -35.91
N ILE A 19 2.83 14.82 -36.15
CA ILE A 19 2.16 13.58 -35.71
C ILE A 19 2.20 13.48 -34.18
N HIS A 20 3.34 13.77 -33.55
CA HIS A 20 3.44 13.79 -32.08
C HIS A 20 2.54 14.86 -31.46
N TRP A 21 2.42 16.02 -32.11
CA TRP A 21 1.54 17.12 -31.68
C TRP A 21 0.06 16.87 -32.00
N THR A 22 -0.28 16.17 -33.08
CA THR A 22 -1.66 15.75 -33.38
C THR A 22 -2.11 14.56 -32.55
N ILE A 23 -1.23 13.69 -32.07
CA ILE A 23 -1.57 12.71 -31.02
C ILE A 23 -1.93 13.44 -29.72
N TYR A 24 -1.24 14.56 -29.43
CA TYR A 24 -1.54 15.41 -28.28
C TYR A 24 -2.84 16.24 -28.47
N ALA A 25 -3.14 16.70 -29.69
CA ALA A 25 -4.34 17.51 -30.00
C ALA A 25 -5.60 16.68 -30.37
N ALA A 26 -5.46 15.46 -30.90
CA ALA A 26 -6.56 14.54 -31.20
C ALA A 26 -7.16 13.93 -29.93
N ALA A 27 -6.47 14.02 -28.80
CA ALA A 27 -7.04 13.79 -27.48
C ALA A 27 -8.15 14.82 -27.12
N GLU A 28 -8.30 15.92 -27.87
CA GLU A 28 -9.23 17.01 -27.57
C GLU A 28 -10.23 17.38 -28.70
N THR A 29 -10.24 16.72 -29.88
CA THR A 29 -11.20 17.05 -30.96
C THR A 29 -11.80 15.84 -31.71
N ALA A 30 -13.02 16.03 -32.26
CA ALA A 30 -14.03 14.99 -32.50
C ALA A 30 -13.99 14.22 -33.84
N SER A 31 -12.93 14.23 -34.65
CA SER A 31 -12.84 13.29 -35.78
C SER A 31 -11.42 13.15 -36.36
N PRO A 32 -10.66 12.13 -35.91
CA PRO A 32 -9.31 11.82 -36.41
C PRO A 32 -9.27 11.46 -37.91
N ASP A 33 -10.35 10.88 -38.44
CA ASP A 33 -10.42 10.42 -39.83
C ASP A 33 -10.44 11.56 -40.85
N GLN A 34 -11.04 12.70 -40.47
CA GLN A 34 -11.09 13.89 -41.32
C GLN A 34 -9.71 14.55 -41.45
N ALA A 35 -8.97 14.65 -40.35
CA ALA A 35 -7.62 15.21 -40.32
C ALA A 35 -6.65 14.37 -41.17
N LEU A 36 -6.73 13.04 -41.08
CA LEU A 36 -5.91 12.13 -41.88
C LEU A 36 -6.24 12.23 -43.39
N SER A 37 -7.52 12.34 -43.75
CA SER A 37 -7.97 12.52 -45.13
C SER A 37 -7.42 13.83 -45.75
N ASP A 38 -7.43 14.92 -45.00
CA ASP A 38 -7.01 16.23 -45.51
C ASP A 38 -5.49 16.34 -45.67
N ILE A 39 -4.72 15.65 -44.81
CA ILE A 39 -3.27 15.50 -44.94
C ILE A 39 -2.91 14.69 -46.20
N LEU A 40 -3.60 13.58 -46.44
CA LEU A 40 -3.35 12.74 -47.63
C LEU A 40 -3.64 13.50 -48.94
N LYS A 41 -4.72 14.29 -49.00
CA LYS A 41 -5.03 15.17 -50.14
C LYS A 41 -3.97 16.25 -50.37
N SER A 42 -3.42 16.81 -49.30
CA SER A 42 -2.39 17.85 -49.37
C SER A 42 -1.07 17.28 -49.90
N LEU A 43 -0.71 16.05 -49.49
CA LEU A 43 0.45 15.31 -50.00
C LEU A 43 0.30 14.90 -51.46
N GLU A 44 -0.92 14.56 -51.89
CA GLU A 44 -1.22 14.20 -53.27
C GLU A 44 -1.15 15.40 -54.23
N THR A 45 -1.55 16.59 -53.75
CA THR A 45 -1.44 17.85 -54.48
C THR A 45 0.03 18.25 -54.70
N LEU A 46 0.88 18.07 -53.69
CA LEU A 46 2.34 18.30 -53.75
C LEU A 46 3.06 17.40 -54.76
N ARG A 47 2.49 16.24 -55.09
CA ARG A 47 3.04 15.28 -56.07
C ARG A 47 2.84 15.72 -57.52
N SER A 48 1.98 16.70 -57.79
CA SER A 48 1.43 16.96 -59.13
C SER A 48 1.90 18.25 -59.86
N THR A 49 2.68 19.14 -59.23
CA THR A 49 3.09 20.44 -59.84
C THR A 49 4.61 20.56 -60.08
N PRO A 50 5.07 20.92 -61.30
CA PRO A 50 6.51 20.96 -61.63
C PRO A 50 7.34 22.14 -61.07
N ASP A 51 6.72 23.27 -60.67
CA ASP A 51 7.43 24.50 -60.26
C ASP A 51 7.42 24.71 -58.73
N SER A 52 8.07 23.78 -58.02
CA SER A 52 7.75 23.42 -56.64
C SER A 52 8.46 24.22 -55.52
N LEU A 53 8.66 25.53 -55.65
CA LEU A 53 9.33 26.31 -54.59
C LEU A 53 8.68 27.63 -54.22
N VAL A 54 8.25 28.41 -55.20
CA VAL A 54 7.43 29.59 -54.93
C VAL A 54 6.03 29.17 -54.47
N ALA A 55 5.49 28.09 -55.03
CA ALA A 55 4.23 27.49 -54.59
C ALA A 55 4.31 26.87 -53.19
N VAL A 56 5.41 26.15 -52.88
CA VAL A 56 5.63 25.54 -51.55
C VAL A 56 5.88 26.60 -50.48
N ARG A 57 6.67 27.65 -50.77
CA ARG A 57 6.87 28.77 -49.85
C ARG A 57 5.59 29.56 -49.61
N LYS A 58 4.77 29.77 -50.66
CA LYS A 58 3.46 30.42 -50.52
C LYS A 58 2.51 29.56 -49.70
N LEU A 59 2.44 28.25 -49.94
CA LEU A 59 1.63 27.31 -49.14
C LEU A 59 2.09 27.20 -47.69
N LEU A 60 3.41 27.23 -47.42
CA LEU A 60 3.93 27.24 -46.05
C LEU A 60 3.59 28.52 -45.31
N ILE A 61 3.68 29.68 -45.98
CA ILE A 61 3.27 30.97 -45.40
C ILE A 61 1.74 31.01 -45.23
N ASP A 62 0.97 30.51 -46.19
CA ASP A 62 -0.49 30.44 -46.12
C ASP A 62 -0.94 29.48 -45.01
N GLU A 63 -0.25 28.34 -44.81
CA GLU A 63 -0.55 27.39 -43.75
C GLU A 63 -0.02 27.82 -42.38
N GLU A 64 1.12 28.51 -42.30
CA GLU A 64 1.60 29.17 -41.07
C GLU A 64 0.60 30.25 -40.63
N ASN A 65 0.16 31.12 -41.54
CA ASN A 65 -0.88 32.11 -41.25
C ASN A 65 -2.23 31.44 -40.89
N ARG A 66 -2.57 30.32 -41.53
CA ARG A 66 -3.79 29.56 -41.21
C ARG A 66 -3.70 28.81 -39.88
N LEU A 67 -2.51 28.34 -39.49
CA LEU A 67 -2.24 27.75 -38.18
C LEU A 67 -2.25 28.82 -37.09
N GLU A 68 -1.68 30.00 -37.33
CA GLU A 68 -1.79 31.14 -36.41
C GLU A 68 -3.24 31.62 -36.25
N THR A 69 -3.99 31.69 -37.36
CA THR A 69 -5.42 32.03 -37.34
C THR A 69 -6.23 30.92 -36.66
N GLY A 70 -5.92 29.65 -36.92
CA GLY A 70 -6.55 28.49 -36.29
C GLY A 70 -6.23 28.37 -34.80
N LEU A 71 -5.02 28.74 -34.35
CA LEU A 71 -4.65 28.85 -32.94
C LEU A 71 -5.41 29.99 -32.27
N ALA A 72 -5.58 31.14 -32.95
CA ALA A 72 -6.38 32.24 -32.45
C ALA A 72 -7.89 31.90 -32.37
N GLU A 73 -8.42 31.17 -33.37
CA GLU A 73 -9.79 30.65 -33.38
C GLU A 73 -10.00 29.57 -32.32
N THR A 74 -9.01 28.69 -32.11
CA THR A 74 -9.03 27.67 -31.07
C THR A 74 -8.96 28.30 -29.68
N ALA A 75 -8.12 29.31 -29.48
CA ALA A 75 -8.08 30.08 -28.24
C ALA A 75 -9.42 30.81 -27.98
N ALA A 76 -10.03 31.38 -29.03
CA ALA A 76 -11.35 32.01 -28.92
C ALA A 76 -12.47 31.00 -28.63
N GLU A 77 -12.40 29.80 -29.22
CA GLU A 77 -13.37 28.72 -28.98
C GLU A 77 -13.17 28.09 -27.60
N ILE A 78 -11.94 27.96 -27.10
CA ILE A 78 -11.65 27.57 -25.71
C ILE A 78 -12.24 28.59 -24.74
N GLU A 79 -12.09 29.89 -25.00
CA GLU A 79 -12.71 30.92 -24.14
C GLU A 79 -14.25 30.92 -24.25
N ARG A 80 -14.83 30.64 -25.43
CA ARG A 80 -16.28 30.42 -25.56
C ARG A 80 -16.75 29.18 -24.83
N LEU A 81 -16.01 28.07 -24.90
CA LEU A 81 -16.35 26.81 -24.23
C LEU A 81 -16.21 26.95 -22.72
N LYS A 82 -15.19 27.67 -22.22
CA LYS A 82 -15.09 28.03 -20.80
C LYS A 82 -16.29 28.87 -20.36
N ALA A 83 -16.70 29.86 -21.15
CA ALA A 83 -17.90 30.65 -20.86
C ALA A 83 -19.19 29.79 -20.88
N ALA A 84 -19.32 28.87 -21.83
CA ALA A 84 -20.44 27.96 -21.95
C ALA A 84 -20.50 26.93 -20.81
N ILE A 85 -19.35 26.45 -20.33
CA ILE A 85 -19.24 25.58 -19.14
C ILE A 85 -19.67 26.35 -17.89
N ILE A 86 -19.18 27.57 -17.69
CA ILE A 86 -19.60 28.43 -16.56
C ILE A 86 -21.12 28.69 -16.60
N GLU A 87 -21.70 28.89 -17.79
CA GLU A 87 -23.14 29.07 -17.95
C GLU A 87 -23.93 27.77 -17.73
N ALA A 88 -23.41 26.62 -18.16
CA ALA A 88 -23.99 25.31 -17.89
C ALA A 88 -23.97 24.97 -16.39
N GLU A 89 -22.90 25.32 -15.68
CA GLU A 89 -22.81 25.18 -14.22
C GLU A 89 -23.83 26.08 -13.50
N ARG A 90 -23.95 27.36 -13.91
CA ARG A 90 -25.00 28.25 -13.40
C ARG A 90 -26.41 27.72 -13.65
N ASN A 91 -26.66 27.14 -14.83
CA ASN A 91 -27.95 26.54 -15.17
C ASN A 91 -28.22 25.26 -14.38
N ARG A 92 -27.19 24.43 -14.11
CA ARG A 92 -27.28 23.26 -13.23
C ARG A 92 -27.64 23.68 -11.81
N ASP A 93 -26.97 24.69 -11.28
CA ASP A 93 -27.20 25.17 -9.91
C ASP A 93 -28.61 25.81 -9.78
N ALA A 94 -29.07 26.53 -10.83
CA ALA A 94 -30.44 27.03 -10.90
C ALA A 94 -31.49 25.91 -11.00
N LEU A 95 -31.21 24.82 -11.72
CA LEU A 95 -32.08 23.64 -11.80
C LEU A 95 -32.10 22.86 -10.49
N GLN A 96 -30.97 22.73 -9.79
CA GLN A 96 -30.91 22.16 -8.45
C GLN A 96 -31.69 22.99 -7.43
N GLY A 97 -31.61 24.33 -7.50
CA GLY A 97 -32.45 25.23 -6.70
C GLY A 97 -33.95 25.05 -6.97
N ARG A 98 -34.35 24.88 -8.24
CA ARG A 98 -35.76 24.60 -8.62
C ARG A 98 -36.21 23.21 -8.18
N LEU A 99 -35.33 22.20 -8.23
CA LEU A 99 -35.60 20.86 -7.75
C LEU A 99 -35.81 20.84 -6.23
N ALA A 100 -34.97 21.55 -5.48
CA ALA A 100 -35.14 21.73 -4.03
C ALA A 100 -36.44 22.48 -3.69
N ALA A 101 -36.79 23.51 -4.46
CA ALA A 101 -38.06 24.23 -4.32
C ALA A 101 -39.29 23.34 -4.65
N LEU A 102 -39.19 22.47 -5.66
CA LEU A 102 -40.25 21.50 -6.01
C LEU A 102 -40.39 20.39 -4.96
N GLN A 103 -39.28 19.92 -4.39
CA GLN A 103 -39.30 18.95 -3.28
C GLN A 103 -39.90 19.56 -2.01
N THR A 104 -39.59 20.82 -1.71
CA THR A 104 -40.19 21.57 -0.60
C THR A 104 -41.68 21.84 -0.86
N GLY A 105 -42.06 22.21 -2.09
CA GLY A 105 -43.45 22.38 -2.50
C GLY A 105 -44.26 21.08 -2.46
N ARG A 106 -43.66 19.94 -2.79
CA ARG A 106 -44.26 18.61 -2.65
C ARG A 106 -44.50 18.24 -1.18
N ALA A 107 -43.59 18.60 -0.29
CA ALA A 107 -43.78 18.42 1.16
C ALA A 107 -44.91 19.31 1.71
N LEU A 108 -45.09 20.52 1.19
CA LEU A 108 -46.16 21.45 1.57
C LEU A 108 -47.54 21.09 0.99
N LEU A 109 -47.59 20.50 -0.21
CA LEU A 109 -48.83 20.03 -0.85
C LEU A 109 -49.30 18.67 -0.34
N SER A 110 -48.43 17.93 0.36
CA SER A 110 -48.75 16.72 1.10
C SER A 110 -49.29 17.09 2.50
N GLY A 111 -50.41 17.81 2.55
CA GLY A 111 -51.10 18.11 3.81
C GLY A 111 -51.61 16.83 4.50
N PRO A 112 -51.82 16.85 5.83
CA PRO A 112 -52.07 15.65 6.61
C PRO A 112 -53.49 15.11 6.32
N ALA A 113 -53.59 13.88 5.81
CA ALA A 113 -54.85 13.17 5.70
C ALA A 113 -55.25 12.63 7.08
N GLY A 114 -56.43 13.03 7.54
CA GLY A 114 -56.93 12.82 8.91
C GLY A 114 -57.52 11.45 9.23
N ASP A 115 -57.77 11.30 10.54
CA ASP A 115 -58.35 10.19 11.30
C ASP A 115 -59.69 9.62 10.79
N PRO A 116 -60.02 8.38 11.21
CA PRO A 116 -61.35 8.05 11.70
C PRO A 116 -61.36 7.77 13.22
N ALA A 117 -62.33 8.37 13.89
CA ALA A 117 -62.51 8.42 15.34
C ALA A 117 -62.90 7.07 16.00
N GLY A 118 -62.42 6.88 17.23
CA GLY A 118 -62.86 5.87 18.19
C GLY A 118 -62.17 6.08 19.55
N THR A 119 -62.96 6.48 20.54
CA THR A 119 -62.60 6.96 21.90
C THR A 119 -61.76 6.02 22.77
N GLU A 120 -60.77 6.56 23.49
CA GLU A 120 -60.54 6.37 24.95
C GLU A 120 -59.43 7.30 25.47
N PRO A 121 -59.46 7.73 26.76
CA PRO A 121 -58.47 8.66 27.31
C PRO A 121 -57.11 7.96 27.47
N PRO A 122 -55.98 8.70 27.42
CA PRO A 122 -54.67 8.08 27.53
C PRO A 122 -54.51 7.42 28.90
N PRO A 123 -54.03 6.16 28.98
CA PRO A 123 -53.61 5.57 30.24
C PRO A 123 -52.37 6.31 30.75
N ALA A 124 -52.29 6.42 32.07
CA ALA A 124 -51.14 6.96 32.77
C ALA A 124 -49.83 6.33 32.28
N ASN A 125 -48.77 7.14 32.26
CA ASN A 125 -47.41 6.69 32.00
C ASN A 125 -47.13 5.38 32.75
N PRO A 126 -46.72 4.30 32.07
CA PRO A 126 -46.10 3.19 32.77
C PRO A 126 -44.78 3.70 33.39
N PRO A 127 -44.38 3.14 34.55
CA PRO A 127 -43.15 3.54 35.22
C PRO A 127 -41.96 3.35 34.27
N GLU A 128 -40.98 4.24 34.40
CA GLU A 128 -39.66 4.14 33.77
C GLU A 128 -39.17 2.69 33.76
N VAL A 129 -39.00 2.13 32.56
CA VAL A 129 -38.15 0.96 32.40
C VAL A 129 -36.73 1.48 32.48
N GLU A 130 -36.12 1.28 33.64
CA GLU A 130 -34.68 1.41 33.88
C GLU A 130 -33.92 0.77 32.71
N GLN A 131 -33.19 1.58 31.95
CA GLN A 131 -32.21 1.08 31.00
C GLN A 131 -31.15 0.31 31.79
N PRO A 132 -30.78 -0.92 31.41
CA PRO A 132 -29.65 -1.57 32.03
C PRO A 132 -28.39 -0.74 31.73
N ALA A 133 -27.66 -0.42 32.80
CA ALA A 133 -26.39 0.30 32.78
C ALA A 133 -25.42 -0.28 31.73
N PRO A 134 -24.48 0.52 31.20
CA PRO A 134 -23.41 0.02 30.34
C PRO A 134 -22.73 -1.17 31.02
N SER A 135 -22.61 -2.26 30.26
CA SER A 135 -21.91 -3.48 30.63
C SER A 135 -20.63 -3.12 31.39
N GLY A 136 -20.49 -3.67 32.59
CA GLY A 136 -19.34 -3.48 33.46
C GLY A 136 -18.02 -3.88 32.77
N PRO A 137 -16.88 -3.75 33.49
CA PRO A 137 -15.58 -4.17 32.96
C PRO A 137 -15.70 -5.63 32.47
N PRO A 138 -14.91 -6.02 31.44
CA PRO A 138 -14.94 -7.37 30.92
C PRO A 138 -14.86 -8.36 32.08
N PRO A 139 -15.59 -9.50 32.02
CA PRO A 139 -15.52 -10.47 33.11
C PRO A 139 -14.05 -10.76 33.37
N LYS A 140 -13.64 -10.68 34.64
CA LYS A 140 -12.37 -11.25 35.06
C LYS A 140 -12.34 -12.65 34.45
N GLU A 141 -11.29 -12.93 33.66
CA GLU A 141 -10.96 -14.29 33.26
C GLU A 141 -11.20 -15.18 34.49
N SER A 142 -12.12 -16.13 34.36
CA SER A 142 -12.32 -17.12 35.42
C SER A 142 -10.96 -17.75 35.68
N GLU A 143 -10.53 -17.76 36.95
CA GLU A 143 -9.28 -18.39 37.41
C GLU A 143 -9.19 -19.91 37.15
N ASP A 144 -10.13 -20.47 36.39
CA ASP A 144 -10.32 -21.90 36.12
C ASP A 144 -10.01 -22.34 34.68
N GLU A 145 -9.62 -21.46 33.75
CA GLU A 145 -8.90 -21.92 32.54
C GLU A 145 -7.43 -22.18 32.89
N GLN A 146 -7.21 -23.13 33.80
CA GLN A 146 -5.90 -23.76 33.91
C GLN A 146 -5.66 -24.55 32.62
N PRO A 147 -4.49 -24.42 31.97
CA PRO A 147 -4.11 -25.36 30.92
C PRO A 147 -4.28 -26.79 31.46
N PRO A 148 -4.71 -27.76 30.64
CA PRO A 148 -5.02 -29.10 31.11
C PRO A 148 -3.86 -29.63 31.96
N LYS A 149 -4.16 -29.98 33.22
CA LYS A 149 -3.19 -30.41 34.26
C LYS A 149 -2.21 -31.50 33.78
N GLN A 150 -2.56 -32.24 32.74
CA GLN A 150 -1.74 -33.27 32.12
C GLN A 150 -0.54 -32.73 31.32
N THR A 151 -0.61 -31.53 30.74
CA THR A 151 0.51 -30.95 29.94
C THR A 151 1.66 -30.49 30.83
N LEU A 152 1.36 -30.01 32.04
CA LEU A 152 2.36 -29.55 33.01
C LEU A 152 3.06 -30.70 33.74
N LEU A 153 2.39 -31.85 33.91
CA LEU A 153 2.99 -33.03 34.53
C LEU A 153 3.92 -33.79 33.58
N THR A 154 3.71 -33.74 32.26
CA THR A 154 4.64 -34.31 31.27
C THR A 154 5.91 -33.46 31.10
N ALA A 155 5.83 -32.14 31.33
CA ALA A 155 7.00 -31.24 31.37
C ALA A 155 7.97 -31.54 32.53
N LEU A 156 7.59 -32.38 33.51
CA LEU A 156 8.45 -32.69 34.66
C LEU A 156 9.56 -33.71 34.34
N GLU A 157 9.51 -34.41 33.20
CA GLU A 157 10.56 -35.32 32.70
C GLU A 157 11.33 -34.76 31.49
N GLU A 158 10.88 -33.65 30.88
CA GLU A 158 11.51 -33.02 29.72
C GLU A 158 12.47 -31.87 30.11
N LYS A 159 13.35 -31.50 29.17
CA LYS A 159 14.20 -30.30 29.28
C LYS A 159 13.29 -29.07 29.40
N VAL A 160 13.52 -28.24 30.41
CA VAL A 160 12.76 -27.00 30.62
C VAL A 160 13.18 -26.00 29.54
N ASP A 161 12.19 -25.47 28.80
CA ASP A 161 12.42 -24.46 27.77
C ASP A 161 12.20 -23.06 28.34
N PHE A 162 13.17 -22.18 28.18
CA PHE A 162 13.11 -20.84 28.76
C PHE A 162 11.95 -20.01 28.20
N GLU A 163 11.69 -20.06 26.89
CA GLU A 163 10.65 -19.24 26.25
C GLU A 163 9.25 -19.76 26.57
N ARG A 164 9.05 -21.09 26.53
CA ARG A 164 7.76 -21.74 26.80
C ARG A 164 7.41 -21.74 28.28
N ASP A 165 8.37 -22.10 29.15
CA ASP A 165 8.08 -22.45 30.53
C ASP A 165 8.45 -21.33 31.53
N ILE A 166 9.57 -20.63 31.31
CA ILE A 166 10.14 -19.71 32.31
C ILE A 166 9.80 -18.25 32.04
N ARG A 167 9.94 -17.78 30.80
CA ARG A 167 9.69 -16.38 30.43
C ARG A 167 8.27 -15.93 30.79
N PRO A 168 7.19 -16.70 30.57
CA PRO A 168 5.84 -16.29 30.97
C PRO A 168 5.73 -16.08 32.49
N ILE A 169 6.42 -16.90 33.28
CA ILE A 169 6.47 -16.75 34.74
C ILE A 169 7.16 -15.43 35.11
N ILE A 170 8.32 -15.13 34.51
CA ILE A 170 9.10 -13.91 34.80
C ILE A 170 8.36 -12.65 34.32
N ILE A 171 7.76 -12.66 33.12
CA ILE A 171 6.97 -11.52 32.60
C ILE A 171 5.81 -11.21 33.54
N ASN A 172 5.03 -12.24 33.89
CA ASN A 172 3.82 -12.05 34.68
C ASN A 172 4.13 -11.66 36.12
N ASN A 173 5.21 -12.15 36.71
CA ASN A 173 5.45 -11.98 38.15
C ASN A 173 6.55 -10.95 38.48
N CYS A 174 7.48 -10.67 37.57
CA CYS A 174 8.71 -9.94 37.89
C CYS A 174 8.94 -8.67 37.05
N PHE A 175 8.54 -8.64 35.77
CA PHE A 175 8.90 -7.55 34.84
C PHE A 175 8.33 -6.17 35.23
N ALA A 176 7.26 -6.12 36.01
CA ALA A 176 6.73 -4.85 36.50
C ALA A 176 7.76 -4.03 37.29
N CYS A 177 8.66 -4.70 38.03
CA CYS A 177 9.70 -4.07 38.85
C CYS A 177 11.13 -4.38 38.36
N HIS A 178 11.32 -5.44 37.60
CA HIS A 178 12.64 -5.90 37.13
C HIS A 178 12.70 -6.08 35.60
N GLY A 179 11.91 -5.28 34.87
CA GLY A 179 11.84 -5.28 33.41
C GLY A 179 12.50 -4.04 32.77
N PRO A 180 12.21 -3.79 31.48
CA PRO A 180 12.88 -2.74 30.71
C PRO A 180 12.58 -1.31 31.19
N ASP A 181 11.38 -1.05 31.74
CA ASP A 181 10.96 0.28 32.18
C ASP A 181 11.86 0.84 33.33
N PRO A 182 12.66 1.89 33.09
CA PRO A 182 13.55 2.47 34.10
C PRO A 182 12.79 3.16 35.23
N ASN A 183 11.55 3.63 35.01
CA ASN A 183 10.80 4.41 36.01
C ASN A 183 10.22 3.52 37.12
N GLN A 184 9.99 2.25 36.84
CA GLN A 184 9.48 1.26 37.79
C GLN A 184 10.58 0.34 38.34
N ARG A 185 11.80 0.42 37.79
CA ARG A 185 12.88 -0.52 38.07
C ARG A 185 13.32 -0.48 39.54
N LYS A 186 13.42 -1.66 40.16
CA LYS A 186 13.95 -1.85 41.51
C LYS A 186 15.27 -2.62 41.46
N GLY A 187 16.22 -2.21 42.33
CA GLY A 187 17.51 -2.88 42.48
C GLY A 187 18.41 -2.85 41.24
N ASP A 188 18.14 -1.93 40.29
CA ASP A 188 18.79 -1.85 38.98
C ASP A 188 19.07 -3.22 38.35
N LEU A 189 18.00 -4.04 38.32
CA LEU A 189 18.02 -5.41 37.83
C LEU A 189 17.06 -5.56 36.64
N ARG A 190 17.58 -6.06 35.53
CA ARG A 190 16.83 -6.36 34.30
C ARG A 190 16.77 -7.88 34.06
N LEU A 191 15.66 -8.51 34.41
CA LEU A 191 15.47 -9.95 34.14
C LEU A 191 15.22 -10.24 32.65
N ASP A 192 14.98 -9.21 31.85
CA ASP A 192 14.91 -9.29 30.38
C ASP A 192 16.28 -9.37 29.69
N ARG A 193 17.40 -9.17 30.43
CA ARG A 193 18.77 -9.21 29.91
C ARG A 193 19.54 -10.40 30.46
N ARG A 194 20.24 -11.13 29.59
CA ARG A 194 21.06 -12.28 29.98
C ARG A 194 22.16 -11.87 30.95
N GLU A 195 22.80 -10.73 30.70
CA GLU A 195 23.95 -10.24 31.47
C GLU A 195 23.57 -9.97 32.93
N ASP A 196 22.39 -9.38 33.13
CA ASP A 196 21.84 -9.07 34.46
C ASP A 196 21.34 -10.33 35.17
N LEU A 197 20.79 -11.30 34.42
CA LEU A 197 20.29 -12.57 34.96
C LEU A 197 21.41 -13.41 35.62
N VAL A 198 22.63 -13.36 35.09
CA VAL A 198 23.78 -14.12 35.61
C VAL A 198 24.72 -13.28 36.47
N ARG A 199 24.41 -11.99 36.66
CA ARG A 199 25.22 -11.03 37.40
C ARG A 199 25.41 -11.48 38.85
N GLU A 200 26.59 -11.23 39.39
CA GLU A 200 26.85 -11.38 40.82
C GLU A 200 26.18 -10.25 41.61
N THR A 201 25.59 -10.59 42.74
CA THR A 201 24.98 -9.67 43.69
C THR A 201 26.04 -9.16 44.67
N GLU A 202 25.80 -8.02 45.30
CA GLU A 202 26.69 -7.45 46.31
C GLU A 202 26.95 -8.41 47.50
N GLY A 203 26.07 -9.39 47.71
CA GLY A 203 26.19 -10.42 48.74
C GLY A 203 26.97 -11.68 48.32
N GLY A 204 27.64 -11.69 47.16
CA GLY A 204 28.46 -12.81 46.69
C GLY A 204 27.69 -14.01 46.13
N ARG A 205 26.39 -13.85 45.84
CA ARG A 205 25.55 -14.83 45.11
C ARG A 205 25.36 -14.38 43.67
N HIS A 206 24.94 -15.25 42.76
CA HIS A 206 24.46 -14.81 41.45
C HIS A 206 22.95 -14.59 41.49
N ILE A 207 22.43 -13.68 40.65
CA ILE A 207 20.98 -13.55 40.45
C ILE A 207 20.40 -14.93 40.06
N VAL A 208 20.98 -15.54 39.03
CA VAL A 208 20.84 -16.96 38.70
C VAL A 208 22.24 -17.56 38.55
N ALA A 209 22.51 -18.61 39.33
CA ALA A 209 23.72 -19.43 39.23
C ALA A 209 23.40 -20.71 38.44
N PRO A 210 23.83 -20.80 37.16
CA PRO A 210 23.64 -22.01 36.36
C PRO A 210 24.08 -23.28 37.07
N GLY A 211 23.18 -24.27 37.17
CA GLY A 211 23.42 -25.57 37.79
C GLY A 211 23.28 -25.60 39.32
N ASP A 212 23.10 -24.47 40.00
CA ASP A 212 23.07 -24.42 41.47
C ASP A 212 21.97 -23.46 41.99
N PRO A 213 20.73 -23.94 42.21
CA PRO A 213 19.65 -23.14 42.77
C PRO A 213 19.98 -22.55 44.15
N SER A 214 20.82 -23.23 44.95
CA SER A 214 21.15 -22.77 46.32
C SER A 214 22.00 -21.49 46.32
N LYS A 215 22.76 -21.25 45.24
CA LYS A 215 23.55 -20.04 45.01
C LYS A 215 22.82 -18.97 44.20
N SER A 216 21.59 -19.25 43.76
CA SER A 216 20.77 -18.32 42.97
C SER A 216 19.91 -17.45 43.90
N GLU A 217 20.15 -16.14 43.89
CA GLU A 217 19.37 -15.18 44.67
C GLU A 217 17.91 -15.13 44.21
N LEU A 218 17.64 -15.30 42.91
CA LEU A 218 16.27 -15.39 42.38
C LEU A 218 15.50 -16.55 43.04
N TYR A 219 16.09 -17.75 43.07
CA TYR A 219 15.44 -18.92 43.67
C TYR A 219 15.24 -18.76 45.19
N ARG A 220 16.23 -18.19 45.87
CA ARG A 220 16.09 -17.84 47.28
C ARG A 220 14.91 -16.88 47.49
N ARG A 221 14.85 -15.77 46.76
CA ARG A 221 13.82 -14.73 46.92
C ARG A 221 12.39 -15.21 46.69
N ILE A 222 12.19 -16.20 45.81
CA ILE A 222 10.87 -16.79 45.56
C ILE A 222 10.48 -17.90 46.57
N THR A 223 11.38 -18.27 47.49
CA THR A 223 11.18 -19.36 48.48
C THR A 223 11.25 -18.90 49.93
N LEU A 224 11.34 -17.58 50.19
CA LEU A 224 11.51 -17.02 51.54
C LEU A 224 10.27 -17.12 52.47
N GLY A 225 9.15 -17.69 52.00
CA GLY A 225 7.94 -17.83 52.79
C GLY A 225 7.33 -16.48 53.19
N GLU A 226 7.25 -16.19 54.49
CA GLU A 226 6.63 -14.96 55.03
C GLU A 226 7.59 -13.76 55.16
N ASP A 227 8.83 -13.89 54.67
CA ASP A 227 9.83 -12.83 54.76
C ASP A 227 9.42 -11.58 53.95
N PRO A 228 9.64 -10.35 54.48
CA PRO A 228 9.44 -9.11 53.72
C PRO A 228 10.21 -9.02 52.40
N ASP A 229 11.32 -9.76 52.27
CA ASP A 229 12.15 -9.83 51.08
C ASP A 229 11.64 -10.82 50.01
N LEU A 230 10.52 -11.51 50.25
CA LEU A 230 9.88 -12.43 49.30
C LEU A 230 9.53 -11.70 47.99
N MET A 231 9.80 -12.37 46.87
CA MET A 231 9.43 -11.90 45.54
C MET A 231 8.47 -12.89 44.85
N PRO A 232 7.39 -12.41 44.18
CA PRO A 232 6.92 -11.03 44.18
C PRO A 232 6.47 -10.57 45.58
N PRO A 233 6.62 -9.27 45.92
CA PRO A 233 6.24 -8.78 47.24
C PRO A 233 4.73 -8.88 47.42
N LYS A 234 4.26 -9.18 48.64
CA LYS A 234 2.82 -9.34 48.92
C LYS A 234 1.96 -8.14 48.50
N SER A 235 2.52 -6.94 48.54
CA SER A 235 1.86 -5.71 48.08
C SER A 235 1.59 -5.66 46.58
N SER A 236 2.28 -6.49 45.77
CA SER A 236 2.02 -6.62 44.34
C SER A 236 0.74 -7.40 44.03
N GLY A 237 0.21 -8.15 44.99
CA GLY A 237 -0.95 -9.04 44.80
C GLY A 237 -0.67 -10.26 43.91
N LYS A 238 0.59 -10.53 43.56
CA LYS A 238 1.00 -11.68 42.73
C LYS A 238 1.69 -12.73 43.59
N GLU A 239 1.42 -13.99 43.29
CA GLU A 239 2.02 -15.14 43.98
C GLU A 239 2.40 -16.20 42.95
N LEU A 240 3.58 -16.78 43.12
CA LEU A 240 4.04 -17.88 42.29
C LEU A 240 3.40 -19.18 42.77
N LYS A 241 2.81 -19.93 41.84
CA LYS A 241 2.28 -21.27 42.15
C LYS A 241 3.43 -22.24 42.44
N PRO A 242 3.24 -23.28 43.28
CA PRO A 242 4.28 -24.26 43.59
C PRO A 242 4.93 -24.88 42.35
N GLU A 243 4.15 -25.13 41.30
CA GLU A 243 4.64 -25.70 40.04
C GLU A 243 5.57 -24.72 39.29
N GLN A 244 5.31 -23.42 39.39
CA GLN A 244 6.14 -22.37 38.77
C GLN A 244 7.48 -22.24 39.49
N VAL A 245 7.49 -22.31 40.83
CA VAL A 245 8.71 -22.32 41.62
C VAL A 245 9.56 -23.55 41.28
N GLU A 246 8.92 -24.71 41.10
CA GLU A 246 9.59 -25.95 40.73
C GLU A 246 10.17 -25.91 39.31
N LEU A 247 9.46 -25.32 38.34
CA LEU A 247 9.97 -25.10 36.99
C LEU A 247 11.22 -24.21 37.00
N ILE A 248 11.18 -23.10 37.76
CA ILE A 248 12.35 -22.21 37.92
C ILE A 248 13.52 -22.98 38.55
N ARG A 249 13.28 -23.78 39.60
CA ARG A 249 14.31 -24.61 40.23
C ARG A 249 14.97 -25.53 39.22
N LYS A 250 14.18 -26.32 38.47
CA LYS A 250 14.67 -27.26 37.47
C LYS A 250 15.42 -26.57 36.34
N TRP A 251 14.91 -25.45 35.83
CA TRP A 251 15.60 -24.66 34.81
C TRP A 251 16.99 -24.23 35.28
N ILE A 252 17.11 -23.77 36.53
CA ILE A 252 18.41 -23.41 37.10
C ILE A 252 19.32 -24.64 37.18
N GLU A 253 18.83 -25.77 37.68
CA GLU A 253 19.60 -27.03 37.76
C GLU A 253 20.08 -27.53 36.40
N GLN A 254 19.27 -27.33 35.36
CA GLN A 254 19.59 -27.70 33.98
C GLN A 254 20.56 -26.70 33.31
N GLY A 255 21.12 -25.75 34.06
CA GLY A 255 22.13 -24.81 33.58
C GLY A 255 21.58 -23.44 33.19
N ALA A 256 20.33 -23.13 33.53
CA ALA A 256 19.69 -21.83 33.32
C ALA A 256 19.89 -21.29 31.88
N GLU A 257 19.68 -22.13 30.87
CA GLU A 257 19.80 -21.71 29.47
C GLU A 257 18.84 -20.53 29.22
N TRP A 258 19.39 -19.42 28.70
CA TRP A 258 18.62 -18.22 28.42
C TRP A 258 18.51 -18.05 26.91
N ALA A 259 17.30 -17.73 26.45
CA ALA A 259 17.03 -17.34 25.08
C ALA A 259 16.51 -15.90 25.06
N GLY A 260 16.79 -15.18 23.96
CA GLY A 260 16.11 -13.92 23.66
C GLY A 260 14.64 -14.16 23.35
N HIS A 261 13.84 -13.09 23.33
CA HIS A 261 12.41 -13.24 23.04
C HIS A 261 12.21 -13.89 21.66
N TRP A 262 11.38 -14.94 21.61
CA TRP A 262 11.20 -15.79 20.41
C TRP A 262 10.92 -14.98 19.13
N ALA A 263 10.17 -13.89 19.23
CA ALA A 263 9.83 -13.03 18.09
C ALA A 263 11.04 -12.33 17.42
N TYR A 264 12.17 -12.21 18.13
CA TYR A 264 13.40 -11.59 17.61
C TYR A 264 14.48 -12.62 17.26
N ILE A 265 14.16 -13.91 17.33
CA ILE A 265 15.06 -14.99 16.94
C ILE A 265 14.57 -15.53 15.59
N PRO A 266 15.44 -15.61 14.55
CA PRO A 266 15.05 -16.17 13.27
C PRO A 266 14.45 -17.58 13.44
N PRO A 267 13.23 -17.84 12.94
CA PRO A 267 12.59 -19.13 13.09
C PRO A 267 13.39 -20.19 12.32
N LYS A 268 13.60 -21.35 12.97
CA LYS A 268 14.24 -22.52 12.35
C LYS A 268 13.18 -23.59 12.14
N ARG A 269 13.18 -24.23 10.97
CA ARG A 269 12.25 -25.33 10.66
C ARG A 269 12.59 -26.54 11.55
N PRO A 270 11.71 -26.93 12.49
CA PRO A 270 11.96 -28.11 13.31
C PRO A 270 11.71 -29.40 12.50
N PRO A 271 12.24 -30.55 12.94
CA PRO A 271 11.80 -31.84 12.39
C PRO A 271 10.31 -32.05 12.66
N LEU A 272 9.66 -32.82 11.79
CA LEU A 272 8.26 -33.20 11.98
C LEU A 272 8.12 -34.14 13.18
N PRO A 273 7.03 -34.04 13.96
CA PRO A 273 6.79 -34.94 15.07
C PRO A 273 6.54 -36.36 14.56
N THR A 274 6.97 -37.34 15.36
CA THR A 274 6.67 -38.75 15.08
C THR A 274 5.26 -39.06 15.56
N VAL A 275 4.45 -39.67 14.70
CA VAL A 275 3.05 -40.03 14.97
C VAL A 275 2.82 -41.51 14.70
N ASN A 276 1.89 -42.11 15.43
CA ASN A 276 1.55 -43.52 15.28
C ASN A 276 0.73 -43.74 14.00
N ASN A 277 -0.29 -42.91 13.75
CA ASN A 277 -1.16 -43.03 12.58
C ASN A 277 -0.70 -42.16 11.41
N SER A 278 0.50 -42.43 10.89
CA SER A 278 1.07 -41.70 9.74
C SER A 278 0.20 -41.73 8.48
N ALA A 279 -0.68 -42.73 8.31
CA ALA A 279 -1.59 -42.82 7.17
C ALA A 279 -2.70 -41.75 7.16
N TRP A 280 -2.99 -41.12 8.32
CA TRP A 280 -3.97 -40.02 8.40
C TRP A 280 -3.39 -38.66 7.98
N VAL A 281 -2.07 -38.50 8.07
CA VAL A 281 -1.35 -37.26 7.78
C VAL A 281 -1.37 -36.99 6.27
N ARG A 282 -1.97 -35.87 5.84
CA ARG A 282 -1.99 -35.45 4.42
C ARG A 282 -0.92 -34.39 4.14
N ASN A 283 -0.63 -33.54 5.12
CA ASN A 283 0.41 -32.52 5.05
C ASN A 283 1.14 -32.38 6.41
N GLU A 284 2.16 -31.53 6.45
CA GLU A 284 3.01 -31.32 7.63
C GLU A 284 2.24 -30.78 8.85
N ILE A 285 1.18 -30.00 8.65
CA ILE A 285 0.34 -29.47 9.74
C ILE A 285 -0.40 -30.60 10.45
N ASP A 286 -0.89 -31.58 9.69
CA ASP A 286 -1.61 -32.73 10.23
C ASP A 286 -0.72 -33.55 11.18
N ALA A 287 0.59 -33.62 10.92
CA ALA A 287 1.52 -34.31 11.82
C ALA A 287 1.58 -33.64 13.21
N TYR A 288 1.60 -32.30 13.26
CA TYR A 288 1.56 -31.56 14.53
C TYR A 288 0.24 -31.74 15.28
N ILE A 289 -0.89 -31.69 14.56
CA ILE A 289 -2.22 -31.89 15.15
C ILE A 289 -2.34 -33.31 15.69
N LEU A 290 -1.98 -34.32 14.88
CA LEU A 290 -2.09 -35.72 15.26
C LEU A 290 -1.16 -36.07 16.43
N ALA A 291 0.06 -35.56 16.46
CA ALA A 291 0.97 -35.77 17.58
C ALA A 291 0.35 -35.29 18.89
N ARG A 292 -0.32 -34.13 18.88
CA ARG A 292 -1.00 -33.62 20.06
C ARG A 292 -2.23 -34.46 20.43
N LEU A 293 -3.04 -34.87 19.44
CA LEU A 293 -4.20 -35.74 19.69
C LEU A 293 -3.77 -37.07 20.32
N GLU A 294 -2.75 -37.72 19.78
CA GLU A 294 -2.23 -38.99 20.29
C GLU A 294 -1.68 -38.86 21.71
N GLN A 295 -0.97 -37.76 22.03
CA GLN A 295 -0.50 -37.46 23.38
C GLN A 295 -1.66 -37.35 24.39
N GLU A 296 -2.78 -36.78 23.97
CA GLU A 296 -3.98 -36.60 24.80
C GLU A 296 -4.92 -37.82 24.77
N GLY A 297 -4.55 -38.89 24.06
CA GLY A 297 -5.41 -40.08 23.89
C GLY A 297 -6.69 -39.81 23.07
N LEU A 298 -6.68 -38.77 22.25
CA LEU A 298 -7.78 -38.38 21.37
C LEU A 298 -7.56 -38.91 19.95
N SER A 299 -8.65 -39.09 19.21
CA SER A 299 -8.62 -39.47 17.79
C SER A 299 -9.20 -38.34 16.94
N PRO A 300 -8.74 -38.19 15.67
CA PRO A 300 -9.35 -37.24 14.75
C PRO A 300 -10.85 -37.45 14.59
N SER A 301 -11.60 -36.34 14.53
CA SER A 301 -13.04 -36.37 14.23
C SER A 301 -13.29 -36.89 12.81
N PRO A 302 -14.42 -37.59 12.57
CA PRO A 302 -14.80 -37.98 11.23
C PRO A 302 -15.03 -36.75 10.35
N GLU A 303 -14.79 -36.91 9.05
CA GLU A 303 -15.04 -35.85 8.07
C GLU A 303 -16.52 -35.46 8.05
N ALA A 304 -16.79 -34.16 7.97
CA ALA A 304 -18.16 -33.66 7.96
C ALA A 304 -18.87 -34.03 6.64
N PRO A 305 -20.20 -34.20 6.65
CA PRO A 305 -20.95 -34.42 5.42
C PRO A 305 -20.74 -33.29 4.39
N LYS A 306 -20.76 -33.63 3.10
CA LYS A 306 -20.53 -32.69 2.00
C LYS A 306 -21.38 -31.41 2.06
N HIS A 307 -22.67 -31.52 2.43
CA HIS A 307 -23.53 -30.33 2.56
C HIS A 307 -23.05 -29.37 3.67
N THR A 308 -22.44 -29.90 4.74
CA THR A 308 -21.81 -29.10 5.79
C THR A 308 -20.50 -28.48 5.29
N LEU A 309 -19.68 -29.26 4.58
CA LEU A 309 -18.38 -28.79 4.06
C LEU A 309 -18.55 -27.63 3.09
N ILE A 310 -19.43 -27.73 2.08
CA ILE A 310 -19.64 -26.64 1.13
C ILE A 310 -20.20 -25.38 1.80
N ARG A 311 -21.08 -25.55 2.80
CA ARG A 311 -21.59 -24.41 3.57
C ARG A 311 -20.47 -23.68 4.31
N ARG A 312 -19.59 -24.42 5.00
CA ARG A 312 -18.44 -23.83 5.71
C ARG A 312 -17.50 -23.13 4.75
N LEU A 313 -17.07 -23.83 3.69
CA LEU A 313 -16.19 -23.28 2.65
C LEU A 313 -16.73 -21.98 2.05
N SER A 314 -18.03 -21.91 1.71
CA SER A 314 -18.58 -20.69 1.11
C SER A 314 -18.62 -19.52 2.09
N PHE A 315 -18.97 -19.73 3.36
CA PHE A 315 -18.92 -18.64 4.34
C PHE A 315 -17.49 -18.22 4.67
N ASP A 316 -16.58 -19.18 4.79
CA ASP A 316 -15.18 -18.90 5.15
C ASP A 316 -14.47 -18.15 4.01
N LEU A 317 -14.56 -18.67 2.79
CA LEU A 317 -13.81 -18.15 1.64
C LEU A 317 -14.48 -16.94 0.97
N ILE A 318 -15.81 -16.88 0.89
CA ILE A 318 -16.51 -15.81 0.15
C ILE A 318 -17.56 -15.06 0.97
N GLY A 319 -17.78 -15.41 2.24
CA GLY A 319 -18.76 -14.73 3.10
C GLY A 319 -20.23 -14.94 2.75
N LEU A 320 -20.53 -15.78 1.76
CA LEU A 320 -21.88 -15.98 1.21
C LEU A 320 -22.31 -17.45 1.31
N PRO A 321 -23.62 -17.73 1.45
CA PRO A 321 -24.11 -19.11 1.38
C PRO A 321 -23.91 -19.70 -0.03
N PRO A 322 -23.67 -21.02 -0.15
CA PRO A 322 -23.60 -21.67 -1.46
C PRO A 322 -24.97 -21.66 -2.13
N ARG A 323 -25.00 -21.59 -3.46
CA ARG A 323 -26.27 -21.69 -4.20
C ARG A 323 -26.74 -23.16 -4.26
N PRO A 324 -28.06 -23.42 -4.35
CA PRO A 324 -28.60 -24.78 -4.39
C PRO A 324 -28.04 -25.66 -5.53
N ASP A 325 -27.74 -25.08 -6.69
CA ASP A 325 -27.12 -25.78 -7.83
C ASP A 325 -25.68 -26.24 -7.50
N GLU A 326 -24.92 -25.40 -6.81
CA GLU A 326 -23.54 -25.70 -6.39
C GLU A 326 -23.50 -26.82 -5.35
N VAL A 327 -24.44 -26.80 -4.39
CA VAL A 327 -24.61 -27.88 -3.41
C VAL A 327 -24.94 -29.19 -4.12
N SER A 328 -25.90 -29.16 -5.05
CA SER A 328 -26.31 -30.35 -5.80
C SER A 328 -25.16 -30.93 -6.63
N ALA A 329 -24.37 -30.07 -7.28
CA ALA A 329 -23.19 -30.48 -8.05
C ALA A 329 -22.13 -31.14 -7.17
N PHE A 330 -21.80 -30.55 -6.01
CA PHE A 330 -20.81 -31.12 -5.09
C PHE A 330 -21.26 -32.45 -4.46
N LEU A 331 -22.55 -32.56 -4.13
CA LEU A 331 -23.13 -33.81 -3.63
C LEU A 331 -23.05 -34.93 -4.67
N ALA A 332 -23.23 -34.61 -5.95
CA ALA A 332 -23.16 -35.57 -7.05
C ALA A 332 -21.72 -35.96 -7.47
N ASP A 333 -20.72 -35.09 -7.23
CA ASP A 333 -19.33 -35.35 -7.62
C ASP A 333 -18.64 -36.31 -6.66
N ASN A 334 -18.48 -37.58 -7.04
CA ASN A 334 -17.79 -38.60 -6.24
C ASN A 334 -16.30 -38.77 -6.61
N SER A 335 -15.73 -37.84 -7.36
CA SER A 335 -14.28 -37.86 -7.64
C SER A 335 -13.46 -37.62 -6.37
N PRO A 336 -12.23 -38.16 -6.31
CA PRO A 336 -11.36 -37.95 -5.16
C PRO A 336 -11.03 -36.46 -4.92
N GLU A 337 -11.07 -35.63 -5.96
CA GLU A 337 -10.78 -34.18 -5.91
C GLU A 337 -12.05 -33.31 -5.80
N ALA A 338 -13.20 -33.88 -5.46
CA ALA A 338 -14.46 -33.13 -5.42
C ALA A 338 -14.42 -31.94 -4.46
N TYR A 339 -13.70 -32.06 -3.34
CA TYR A 339 -13.57 -30.99 -2.35
C TYR A 339 -12.66 -29.87 -2.87
N GLU A 340 -11.50 -30.21 -3.42
CA GLU A 340 -10.50 -29.30 -3.96
C GLU A 340 -11.08 -28.48 -5.12
N LYS A 341 -11.87 -29.09 -6.01
CA LYS A 341 -12.59 -28.37 -7.07
C LYS A 341 -13.52 -27.28 -6.53
N VAL A 342 -14.17 -27.52 -5.39
CA VAL A 342 -15.03 -26.52 -4.75
C VAL A 342 -14.17 -25.40 -4.16
N VAL A 343 -13.06 -25.75 -3.50
CA VAL A 343 -12.10 -24.78 -2.94
C VAL A 343 -11.54 -23.88 -4.05
N ASP A 344 -10.97 -24.44 -5.11
CA ASP A 344 -10.37 -23.70 -6.23
C ASP A 344 -11.37 -22.74 -6.87
N ARG A 345 -12.60 -23.21 -7.06
CA ARG A 345 -13.68 -22.40 -7.62
C ARG A 345 -14.07 -21.23 -6.70
N LEU A 346 -14.07 -21.44 -5.38
CA LEU A 346 -14.36 -20.39 -4.41
C LEU A 346 -13.22 -19.38 -4.30
N LEU A 347 -11.97 -19.84 -4.32
CA LEU A 347 -10.78 -18.98 -4.35
C LEU A 347 -10.71 -18.14 -5.64
N ALA A 348 -11.16 -18.70 -6.77
CA ALA A 348 -11.26 -17.98 -8.05
C ALA A 348 -12.46 -17.01 -8.14
N SER A 349 -13.34 -16.99 -7.14
CA SER A 349 -14.49 -16.07 -7.11
C SER A 349 -14.03 -14.66 -6.77
N ARG A 350 -14.58 -13.64 -7.44
CA ARG A 350 -14.37 -12.22 -7.07
C ARG A 350 -14.69 -11.92 -5.59
N HIS A 351 -15.62 -12.69 -5.02
CA HIS A 351 -16.08 -12.53 -3.64
C HIS A 351 -15.03 -13.00 -2.62
N TYR A 352 -14.01 -13.74 -3.05
CA TYR A 352 -12.88 -14.12 -2.18
C TYR A 352 -12.12 -12.87 -1.71
N GLY A 353 -11.71 -12.02 -2.65
CA GLY A 353 -11.03 -10.77 -2.32
C GLY A 353 -11.89 -9.83 -1.49
N GLU A 354 -13.21 -9.76 -1.76
CA GLU A 354 -14.14 -8.99 -0.93
C GLU A 354 -14.20 -9.49 0.52
N ARG A 355 -14.22 -10.82 0.70
CA ARG A 355 -14.24 -11.44 2.03
C ARG A 355 -12.94 -11.21 2.79
N MET A 356 -11.80 -11.42 2.13
CA MET A 356 -10.48 -11.24 2.75
C MET A 356 -10.17 -9.77 3.04
N ALA A 357 -10.60 -8.86 2.16
CA ALA A 357 -10.37 -7.43 2.33
C ALA A 357 -11.07 -6.86 3.57
N GLN A 358 -12.21 -7.40 4.03
CA GLN A 358 -12.93 -6.85 5.19
C GLN A 358 -12.03 -6.65 6.42
N GLN A 359 -11.30 -7.70 6.81
CA GLN A 359 -10.40 -7.64 7.97
C GLN A 359 -9.21 -6.70 7.70
N TRP A 360 -8.69 -6.70 6.47
CA TRP A 360 -7.58 -5.82 6.11
C TRP A 360 -7.98 -4.35 6.13
N LEU A 361 -9.18 -4.02 5.67
CA LEU A 361 -9.70 -2.67 5.63
C LEU A 361 -9.83 -2.11 7.04
N ASP A 362 -10.31 -2.89 7.99
CA ASP A 362 -10.33 -2.53 9.42
C ASP A 362 -8.91 -2.25 9.95
N LEU A 363 -7.95 -3.15 9.69
CA LEU A 363 -6.55 -2.98 10.12
C LEU A 363 -5.90 -1.74 9.51
N SER A 364 -6.26 -1.42 8.27
CA SER A 364 -5.78 -0.23 7.58
C SER A 364 -6.54 1.06 7.92
N ARG A 365 -7.53 0.99 8.82
CA ARG A 365 -8.41 2.10 9.25
C ARG A 365 -9.26 2.69 8.12
N TYR A 366 -9.57 1.89 7.11
CA TYR A 366 -10.42 2.34 6.01
C TYR A 366 -11.81 2.70 6.54
N ALA A 367 -12.33 3.84 6.08
CA ALA A 367 -13.68 4.30 6.37
C ALA A 367 -14.14 5.21 5.24
N ASP A 368 -15.45 5.28 4.98
CA ASP A 368 -16.04 6.22 4.02
C ASP A 368 -16.26 7.62 4.63
N SER A 369 -15.82 7.84 5.87
CA SER A 369 -15.91 9.12 6.58
C SER A 369 -14.59 9.51 7.28
N ASP A 370 -14.46 10.80 7.58
CA ASP A 370 -13.29 11.43 8.23
C ASP A 370 -13.17 11.05 9.71
N GLY A 371 -14.27 10.67 10.36
CA GLY A 371 -14.36 10.46 11.79
C GLY A 371 -14.52 11.77 12.58
N TYR A 372 -14.16 11.72 13.87
CA TYR A 372 -14.35 12.81 14.84
C TYR A 372 -15.82 13.27 14.92
N HIS A 373 -16.08 14.48 15.43
CA HIS A 373 -17.44 14.96 15.67
C HIS A 373 -18.12 15.47 14.39
N ALA A 374 -17.38 16.08 13.46
CA ALA A 374 -17.94 16.54 12.19
C ALA A 374 -18.23 15.42 11.18
N ASP A 375 -17.44 14.33 11.21
CA ASP A 375 -17.61 13.07 10.46
C ASP A 375 -18.12 13.24 9.01
N PHE A 376 -17.42 14.06 8.22
CA PHE A 376 -17.74 14.25 6.80
C PHE A 376 -17.39 13.00 5.99
N THR A 377 -18.03 12.85 4.83
CA THR A 377 -17.70 11.78 3.88
C THR A 377 -16.36 12.04 3.20
N ARG A 378 -15.57 10.99 2.96
CA ARG A 378 -14.31 11.05 2.21
C ARG A 378 -14.28 10.07 1.04
N SER A 379 -13.49 10.37 0.01
CA SER A 379 -13.39 9.52 -1.18
C SER A 379 -12.07 8.72 -1.21
N LEU A 380 -12.10 7.50 -0.67
CA LEU A 380 -10.94 6.58 -0.65
C LEU A 380 -11.24 5.19 -1.22
N TRP A 381 -12.40 4.98 -1.82
CA TRP A 381 -12.87 3.67 -2.30
C TRP A 381 -11.92 2.96 -3.27
N GLN A 382 -11.04 3.69 -3.96
CA GLN A 382 -10.03 3.11 -4.86
C GLN A 382 -8.97 2.32 -4.09
N TYR A 383 -8.64 2.74 -2.87
CA TYR A 383 -7.79 1.94 -1.98
C TYR A 383 -8.49 0.63 -1.60
N ARG A 384 -9.78 0.70 -1.25
CA ARG A 384 -10.58 -0.51 -0.97
C ARG A 384 -10.58 -1.48 -2.15
N ASP A 385 -10.86 -0.98 -3.34
CA ASP A 385 -10.88 -1.80 -4.56
C ASP A 385 -9.49 -2.35 -4.88
N TRP A 386 -8.43 -1.59 -4.63
CA TRP A 386 -7.05 -2.07 -4.74
C TRP A 386 -6.78 -3.24 -3.80
N VAL A 387 -7.18 -3.16 -2.51
CA VAL A 387 -7.03 -4.26 -1.54
C VAL A 387 -7.77 -5.52 -2.00
N ILE A 388 -9.03 -5.37 -2.43
CA ILE A 388 -9.85 -6.47 -2.95
C ILE A 388 -9.15 -7.15 -4.14
N ASN A 389 -8.65 -6.34 -5.07
CA ASN A 389 -7.95 -6.84 -6.26
C ASN A 389 -6.61 -7.50 -5.91
N ALA A 390 -5.88 -6.99 -4.93
CA ALA A 390 -4.63 -7.59 -4.47
C ALA A 390 -4.85 -9.01 -3.91
N PHE A 391 -5.91 -9.22 -3.13
CA PHE A 391 -6.28 -10.55 -2.65
C PHE A 391 -6.74 -11.48 -3.79
N ASN A 392 -7.59 -11.00 -4.70
CA ASN A 392 -8.06 -11.78 -5.84
C ASN A 392 -6.92 -12.17 -6.80
N ALA A 393 -5.91 -11.31 -6.95
CA ALA A 393 -4.72 -11.58 -7.75
C ALA A 393 -3.69 -12.47 -7.03
N ASN A 394 -3.93 -12.84 -5.77
CA ASN A 394 -2.98 -13.54 -4.91
C ASN A 394 -1.61 -12.84 -4.88
N LYS A 395 -1.62 -11.51 -4.70
CA LYS A 395 -0.42 -10.68 -4.69
C LYS A 395 0.55 -11.20 -3.60
N PRO A 396 1.84 -11.39 -3.92
CA PRO A 396 2.84 -11.74 -2.92
C PRO A 396 2.84 -10.78 -1.74
N PHE A 397 2.97 -11.32 -0.52
CA PHE A 397 2.84 -10.52 0.70
C PHE A 397 3.90 -9.41 0.78
N ASP A 398 5.12 -9.66 0.30
CA ASP A 398 6.20 -8.67 0.23
C ASP A 398 5.85 -7.50 -0.71
N GLU A 399 5.31 -7.78 -1.90
CA GLU A 399 4.81 -6.74 -2.80
C GLU A 399 3.64 -5.97 -2.17
N PHE A 400 2.69 -6.68 -1.57
CA PHE A 400 1.54 -6.08 -0.88
C PHE A 400 1.95 -5.16 0.28
N THR A 401 3.02 -5.51 1.00
CA THR A 401 3.63 -4.67 2.04
C THR A 401 4.29 -3.43 1.45
N VAL A 402 5.16 -3.62 0.45
CA VAL A 402 5.94 -2.51 -0.12
C VAL A 402 5.03 -1.48 -0.78
N GLU A 403 4.04 -1.90 -1.55
CA GLU A 403 3.13 -0.98 -2.24
C GLU A 403 2.29 -0.14 -1.27
N GLN A 404 1.88 -0.68 -0.13
CA GLN A 404 1.13 0.07 0.89
C GLN A 404 1.99 1.01 1.72
N LEU A 405 3.22 0.61 2.06
CA LEU A 405 4.09 1.44 2.90
C LEU A 405 4.80 2.53 2.10
N ALA A 406 5.18 2.25 0.84
CA ALA A 406 6.05 3.11 0.05
C ALA A 406 5.85 2.96 -1.47
N GLY A 407 4.65 2.59 -1.93
CA GLY A 407 4.35 2.37 -3.35
C GLY A 407 4.57 3.61 -4.22
N ASP A 408 4.31 4.80 -3.70
CA ASP A 408 4.58 6.08 -4.35
C ASP A 408 6.08 6.43 -4.47
N LEU A 409 6.93 5.78 -3.67
CA LEU A 409 8.39 5.94 -3.70
C LEU A 409 9.11 4.92 -4.60
N LEU A 410 8.37 3.97 -5.20
CA LEU A 410 8.95 3.02 -6.14
C LEU A 410 9.46 3.72 -7.41
N PRO A 411 10.50 3.19 -8.09
CA PRO A 411 10.96 3.75 -9.35
C PRO A 411 9.88 3.67 -10.44
N ARG A 412 9.40 4.82 -10.92
CA ARG A 412 8.31 4.94 -11.90
C ARG A 412 7.04 4.18 -11.44
N PRO A 413 6.43 4.61 -10.33
CA PRO A 413 5.36 3.87 -9.69
C PRO A 413 4.10 3.89 -10.55
N THR A 414 3.42 2.75 -10.64
CA THR A 414 2.13 2.65 -11.34
C THR A 414 1.05 3.43 -10.58
N LEU A 415 -0.10 3.63 -11.23
CA LEU A 415 -1.24 4.29 -10.59
C LEU A 415 -1.71 3.51 -9.36
N ASP A 416 -1.81 2.19 -9.49
CA ASP A 416 -2.27 1.30 -8.42
C ASP A 416 -1.29 1.28 -7.24
N GLN A 417 0.03 1.36 -7.50
CA GLN A 417 1.05 1.46 -6.45
C GLN A 417 0.94 2.76 -5.65
N LYS A 418 0.61 3.87 -6.32
CA LYS A 418 0.33 5.14 -5.62
C LYS A 418 -0.95 5.07 -4.80
N VAL A 419 -2.00 4.42 -5.34
CA VAL A 419 -3.27 4.21 -4.62
C VAL A 419 -3.06 3.35 -3.38
N ALA A 420 -2.23 2.30 -3.46
CA ALA A 420 -1.90 1.43 -2.33
C ALA A 420 -1.32 2.21 -1.14
N THR A 421 -0.53 3.24 -1.40
CA THR A 421 0.09 4.08 -0.36
C THR A 421 -0.93 4.88 0.47
N ALA A 422 -2.20 4.94 0.04
CA ALA A 422 -3.29 5.48 0.86
C ALA A 422 -3.47 4.75 2.21
N PHE A 423 -2.86 3.57 2.42
CA PHE A 423 -2.72 2.96 3.75
C PHE A 423 -2.22 3.97 4.82
N ASN A 424 -1.28 4.84 4.45
CA ASN A 424 -0.73 5.89 5.32
C ASN A 424 -1.67 7.11 5.50
N ARG A 425 -2.79 7.16 4.79
CA ARG A 425 -3.74 8.29 4.75
C ARG A 425 -5.15 7.92 5.21
N ASN A 426 -5.39 6.65 5.51
CA ASN A 426 -6.68 6.17 6.00
C ASN A 426 -7.00 6.57 7.45
N GLY A 427 -6.05 7.13 8.19
CA GLY A 427 -6.28 7.68 9.53
C GLY A 427 -7.42 8.70 9.56
N MET A 428 -7.98 8.94 10.74
CA MET A 428 -9.05 9.94 10.92
C MET A 428 -8.52 11.35 10.67
N THR A 429 -9.32 12.20 10.05
CA THR A 429 -9.03 13.61 9.74
C THR A 429 -10.03 14.50 10.47
N ASN A 430 -9.61 15.67 10.93
CA ASN A 430 -10.50 16.61 11.62
C ASN A 430 -10.58 17.90 10.81
N THR A 431 -11.71 18.57 10.79
CA THR A 431 -11.89 19.89 10.15
C THR A 431 -12.67 20.87 11.03
N GLU A 432 -12.85 20.53 12.31
CA GLU A 432 -13.67 21.26 13.28
C GLU A 432 -13.09 22.63 13.65
N GLY A 433 -13.98 23.60 13.80
CA GLY A 433 -13.62 24.91 14.32
C GLY A 433 -13.17 24.82 15.78
N GLY A 434 -11.99 25.37 16.08
CA GLY A 434 -11.41 25.39 17.43
C GLY A 434 -10.41 24.27 17.72
N ALA A 435 -10.21 23.34 16.77
CA ALA A 435 -9.12 22.39 16.82
C ALA A 435 -7.76 23.07 16.53
N ASP A 436 -6.67 22.50 17.06
CA ASP A 436 -5.31 22.97 16.82
C ASP A 436 -4.65 22.17 15.70
N ALA A 437 -4.24 22.86 14.63
CA ALA A 437 -3.63 22.22 13.47
C ALA A 437 -2.32 21.48 13.79
N ALA A 438 -1.48 22.05 14.67
CA ALA A 438 -0.22 21.42 15.05
C ALA A 438 -0.44 20.14 15.89
N GLU A 439 -1.47 20.13 16.73
CA GLU A 439 -1.88 18.93 17.46
C GLU A 439 -2.30 17.82 16.50
N TYR A 440 -3.15 18.12 15.52
CA TYR A 440 -3.64 17.12 14.57
C TYR A 440 -2.57 16.63 13.59
N ALA A 441 -1.68 17.51 13.12
CA ALA A 441 -0.53 17.08 12.33
C ALA A 441 0.32 16.05 13.12
N THR A 442 0.52 16.27 14.41
CA THR A 442 1.22 15.33 15.30
C THR A 442 0.45 14.01 15.45
N LYS A 443 -0.87 14.08 15.67
CA LYS A 443 -1.74 12.89 15.79
C LYS A 443 -1.72 12.02 14.54
N TYR A 444 -1.69 12.62 13.34
CA TYR A 444 -1.66 11.86 12.08
C TYR A 444 -0.36 11.07 11.91
N VAL A 445 0.77 11.64 12.32
CA VAL A 445 2.06 10.93 12.30
C VAL A 445 2.08 9.82 13.35
N ILE A 446 1.61 10.09 14.57
CA ILE A 446 1.49 9.07 15.64
C ILE A 446 0.62 7.90 15.17
N ASP A 447 -0.52 8.18 14.53
CA ASP A 447 -1.41 7.17 13.95
C ASP A 447 -0.67 6.29 12.92
N ARG A 448 0.14 6.87 12.02
CA ARG A 448 0.97 6.08 11.08
C ARG A 448 1.97 5.18 11.77
N VAL A 449 2.67 5.68 12.79
CA VAL A 449 3.63 4.91 13.59
C VAL A 449 2.91 3.73 14.24
N ASN A 450 1.80 4.00 14.93
CA ASN A 450 1.04 3.01 15.70
C ASN A 450 0.45 1.92 14.81
N THR A 451 -0.15 2.27 13.68
CA THR A 451 -0.72 1.26 12.79
C THR A 451 0.35 0.50 12.04
N THR A 452 1.43 1.14 11.61
CA THR A 452 2.53 0.41 10.97
C THR A 452 3.13 -0.61 11.94
N SER A 453 3.39 -0.21 13.19
CA SER A 453 3.95 -1.13 14.19
C SER A 453 3.00 -2.26 14.52
N THR A 454 1.71 -1.97 14.66
CA THR A 454 0.71 -2.96 15.06
C THR A 454 0.40 -3.93 13.93
N VAL A 455 0.14 -3.43 12.72
CA VAL A 455 -0.31 -4.23 11.57
C VAL A 455 0.83 -5.03 10.95
N TRP A 456 2.00 -4.43 10.77
CA TRP A 456 3.10 -5.09 10.06
C TRP A 456 4.12 -5.75 10.98
N LEU A 457 4.42 -5.13 12.11
CA LEU A 457 5.44 -5.65 13.02
C LEU A 457 4.84 -6.52 14.12
N GLY A 458 3.53 -6.44 14.38
CA GLY A 458 2.90 -7.09 15.52
C GLY A 458 3.37 -6.52 16.87
N ILE A 459 3.80 -5.26 16.89
CA ILE A 459 4.41 -4.59 18.05
C ILE A 459 3.52 -3.44 18.52
N SER A 460 3.25 -3.42 19.83
CA SER A 460 2.52 -2.35 20.52
C SER A 460 3.39 -1.11 20.79
N MET A 461 4.01 -0.54 19.75
CA MET A 461 4.83 0.68 19.91
C MET A 461 4.03 1.90 20.38
N GLY A 462 2.69 1.88 20.34
CA GLY A 462 1.87 2.97 20.89
C GLY A 462 2.10 3.27 22.37
N CYS A 463 2.53 2.29 23.19
CA CYS A 463 2.95 2.60 24.56
C CYS A 463 4.20 3.49 24.61
N CYS A 464 5.05 3.41 23.58
CA CYS A 464 6.29 4.15 23.47
C CYS A 464 6.11 5.63 23.18
N GLU A 465 4.89 6.08 22.88
CA GLU A 465 4.58 7.50 22.73
C GLU A 465 4.90 8.28 24.02
N CYS A 466 4.51 7.74 25.17
CA CYS A 466 4.64 8.43 26.47
C CYS A 466 5.82 7.95 27.32
N HIS A 467 6.26 6.70 27.19
CA HIS A 467 7.33 6.10 28.00
C HIS A 467 7.93 4.87 27.32
N ASN A 468 9.13 4.41 27.69
CA ASN A 468 9.68 3.15 27.14
C ASN A 468 8.72 1.97 27.34
N HIS A 469 8.67 1.02 26.39
CA HIS A 469 7.76 -0.11 26.47
C HIS A 469 7.97 -0.89 27.77
N LYS A 470 6.87 -1.34 28.39
CA LYS A 470 6.91 -1.99 29.70
C LYS A 470 7.48 -3.40 29.66
N PHE A 471 7.32 -4.09 28.54
CA PHE A 471 7.65 -5.51 28.40
C PHE A 471 8.58 -5.83 27.22
N ASP A 472 8.70 -4.89 26.28
CA ASP A 472 9.45 -5.09 25.03
C ASP A 472 10.67 -4.17 25.01
N PRO A 473 11.70 -4.49 24.22
CA PRO A 473 12.95 -3.75 24.22
C PRO A 473 12.87 -2.43 23.44
N PHE A 474 11.71 -1.79 23.33
CA PHE A 474 11.51 -0.53 22.60
C PHE A 474 11.50 0.67 23.52
N THR A 475 12.19 1.71 23.11
CA THR A 475 12.30 2.97 23.83
C THR A 475 11.40 4.04 23.22
N GLN A 476 11.02 5.03 24.04
CA GLN A 476 10.34 6.23 23.56
C GLN A 476 11.18 6.96 22.49
N ARG A 477 12.51 6.91 22.61
CA ARG A 477 13.39 7.48 21.60
C ARG A 477 13.19 6.84 20.23
N GLU A 478 13.10 5.51 20.16
CA GLU A 478 12.89 4.78 18.91
C GLU A 478 11.51 5.05 18.31
N PHE A 479 10.49 5.22 19.15
CA PHE A 479 9.17 5.69 18.70
C PHE A 479 9.27 7.03 17.96
N TYR A 480 9.95 8.03 18.55
CA TYR A 480 10.11 9.33 17.91
C TYR A 480 11.10 9.33 16.72
N GLN A 481 11.98 8.35 16.62
CA GLN A 481 12.77 8.13 15.39
C GLN A 481 11.90 7.61 14.24
N LEU A 482 10.94 6.72 14.54
CA LEU A 482 9.97 6.27 13.54
C LEU A 482 8.94 7.37 13.22
N TYR A 483 8.57 8.19 14.21
CA TYR A 483 7.78 9.41 13.99
C TYR A 483 8.45 10.31 12.94
N ASP A 484 9.74 10.62 13.10
CA ASP A 484 10.49 11.46 12.16
C ASP A 484 10.50 10.89 10.73
N PHE A 485 10.58 9.57 10.60
CA PHE A 485 10.47 8.88 9.32
C PHE A 485 9.11 9.12 8.63
N PHE A 486 8.00 9.07 9.37
CA PHE A 486 6.65 9.31 8.81
C PHE A 486 6.27 10.79 8.71
N ASN A 487 6.98 11.67 9.41
CA ASN A 487 6.73 13.12 9.42
C ASN A 487 7.31 13.84 8.18
N GLN A 488 7.05 13.31 7.00
CA GLN A 488 7.56 13.82 5.72
C GLN A 488 6.44 14.30 4.77
N LEU A 489 5.18 14.09 5.15
CA LEU A 489 4.02 14.46 4.35
C LEU A 489 3.70 15.95 4.51
N PRO A 490 3.30 16.66 3.44
CA PRO A 490 2.94 18.08 3.48
C PRO A 490 1.51 18.29 4.02
N GLU A 491 1.17 17.64 5.14
CA GLU A 491 -0.11 17.80 5.83
C GLU A 491 -0.04 18.99 6.78
N ALA A 492 -1.06 19.85 6.78
CA ALA A 492 -1.08 21.06 7.60
C ALA A 492 -1.73 20.82 8.97
N GLY A 493 -2.43 19.69 9.13
CA GLY A 493 -3.35 19.49 10.24
C GLY A 493 -4.64 20.27 10.00
N LEU A 494 -5.77 19.62 10.26
CA LEU A 494 -7.10 20.10 9.91
C LEU A 494 -7.41 20.18 8.41
N ASP A 495 -6.78 19.31 7.63
CA ASP A 495 -6.95 19.27 6.18
C ASP A 495 -8.38 18.89 5.79
N LYS A 496 -8.93 19.60 4.80
CA LYS A 496 -10.27 19.33 4.24
C LYS A 496 -10.17 18.40 3.05
N ASP A 497 -11.20 17.58 2.83
CA ASP A 497 -11.30 16.75 1.63
C ASP A 497 -11.42 17.64 0.35
N PRO A 498 -10.58 17.45 -0.68
CA PRO A 498 -9.47 16.50 -0.77
C PRO A 498 -8.21 16.95 -0.02
N CYS A 499 -7.75 16.11 0.91
CA CYS A 499 -6.56 16.37 1.74
C CYS A 499 -5.26 16.12 0.92
N PRO A 500 -4.41 17.13 0.69
CA PRO A 500 -3.15 16.95 -0.03
C PRO A 500 -2.18 15.98 0.68
N PRO A 501 -1.36 15.21 -0.06
CA PRO A 501 -1.43 15.02 -1.51
C PRO A 501 -2.69 14.25 -1.90
N PHE A 502 -3.39 14.72 -2.94
CA PHE A 502 -4.51 14.03 -3.55
C PHE A 502 -4.20 13.78 -5.03
N MET A 503 -4.79 12.73 -5.59
CA MET A 503 -4.64 12.42 -7.01
C MET A 503 -6.00 12.21 -7.66
N LYS A 504 -6.17 12.73 -8.87
CA LYS A 504 -7.34 12.41 -9.69
C LYS A 504 -7.09 11.09 -10.39
N LEU A 505 -8.03 10.17 -10.27
CA LEU A 505 -7.99 8.86 -10.91
C LEU A 505 -9.01 8.83 -12.06
N PRO A 506 -8.67 8.22 -13.20
CA PRO A 506 -9.63 8.03 -14.28
C PRO A 506 -10.76 7.08 -13.84
N SER A 507 -11.98 7.36 -14.31
CA SER A 507 -13.10 6.43 -14.19
C SER A 507 -12.84 5.13 -14.96
N ASN A 508 -13.61 4.08 -14.71
CA ASN A 508 -13.46 2.82 -15.45
C ASN A 508 -13.69 3.00 -16.96
N GLU A 509 -14.61 3.89 -17.36
CA GLU A 509 -14.83 4.24 -18.77
C GLU A 509 -13.61 4.96 -19.35
N GLN A 510 -13.03 5.90 -18.61
CA GLN A 510 -11.82 6.59 -19.01
C GLN A 510 -10.62 5.63 -19.10
N LYS A 511 -10.49 4.69 -18.16
CA LYS A 511 -9.45 3.64 -18.22
C LYS A 511 -9.60 2.77 -19.47
N ALA A 512 -10.81 2.29 -19.76
CA ALA A 512 -11.07 1.47 -20.95
C ALA A 512 -10.78 2.24 -22.25
N GLU A 513 -11.15 3.52 -22.31
CA GLU A 513 -10.85 4.36 -23.46
C GLU A 513 -9.35 4.63 -23.59
N MET A 514 -8.65 4.88 -22.49
CA MET A 514 -7.18 5.02 -22.48
C MET A 514 -6.48 3.74 -22.99
N GLU A 515 -6.93 2.56 -22.56
CA GLU A 515 -6.41 1.27 -23.06
C GLU A 515 -6.66 1.11 -24.56
N ARG A 516 -7.87 1.43 -25.02
CA ARG A 516 -8.23 1.38 -26.45
C ARG A 516 -7.34 2.31 -27.28
N LEU A 517 -7.15 3.56 -26.83
CA LEU A 517 -6.31 4.54 -27.50
C LEU A 517 -4.83 4.13 -27.48
N THR A 518 -4.35 3.56 -26.38
CA THR A 518 -2.98 3.05 -26.26
C THR A 518 -2.74 1.88 -27.21
N ALA A 519 -3.67 0.93 -27.27
CA ALA A 519 -3.60 -0.19 -28.22
C ALA A 519 -3.61 0.31 -29.67
N LYS A 520 -4.44 1.31 -29.97
CA LYS A 520 -4.47 1.91 -31.32
C LYS A 520 -3.20 2.65 -31.67
N ALA A 521 -2.60 3.37 -30.72
CA ALA A 521 -1.32 4.03 -30.89
C ALA A 521 -0.21 3.01 -31.22
N GLY A 522 -0.11 1.90 -30.46
CA GLY A 522 0.86 0.85 -30.72
C GLY A 522 0.68 0.16 -32.10
N GLU A 523 -0.57 -0.02 -32.54
CA GLU A 523 -0.87 -0.51 -33.90
C GLU A 523 -0.36 0.47 -34.96
N LEU A 524 -0.64 1.77 -34.80
CA LEU A 524 -0.22 2.82 -35.74
C LEU A 524 1.31 2.98 -35.77
N GLU A 525 1.97 2.91 -34.62
CA GLU A 525 3.43 2.92 -34.51
C GLU A 525 4.04 1.72 -35.24
N SER A 526 3.46 0.53 -35.07
CA SER A 526 3.91 -0.69 -35.76
C SER A 526 3.71 -0.59 -37.28
N HIS A 527 2.57 -0.07 -37.73
CA HIS A 527 2.32 0.18 -39.15
C HIS A 527 3.28 1.22 -39.73
N LEU A 528 3.57 2.29 -38.99
CA LEU A 528 4.53 3.30 -39.41
C LEU A 528 5.93 2.69 -39.52
N ALA A 529 6.37 1.93 -38.52
CA ALA A 529 7.66 1.25 -38.54
C ALA A 529 7.78 0.27 -39.72
N ALA A 530 6.72 -0.49 -40.01
CA ALA A 530 6.69 -1.40 -41.15
C ALA A 530 6.78 -0.67 -42.49
N LYS A 531 6.03 0.43 -42.65
CA LYS A 531 6.11 1.27 -43.86
C LYS A 531 7.48 1.91 -44.03
N VAL A 532 8.06 2.43 -42.96
CA VAL A 532 9.42 2.98 -42.98
C VAL A 532 10.40 1.90 -43.42
N ALA A 533 10.33 0.69 -42.86
CA ALA A 533 11.20 -0.42 -43.24
C ALA A 533 10.99 -0.89 -44.70
N GLU A 534 9.76 -0.85 -45.22
CA GLU A 534 9.45 -1.15 -46.62
C GLU A 534 10.07 -0.11 -47.57
N GLU A 535 9.99 1.17 -47.22
CA GLU A 535 10.50 2.28 -48.04
C GLU A 535 12.01 2.53 -47.83
N SER A 536 12.60 2.05 -46.72
CA SER A 536 14.02 2.23 -46.37
C SER A 536 15.00 1.86 -47.49
N PRO A 537 14.89 0.73 -48.20
CA PRO A 537 15.84 0.38 -49.26
C PRO A 537 15.82 1.36 -50.44
N GLU A 538 14.63 1.89 -50.78
CA GLU A 538 14.49 2.89 -51.84
C GLU A 538 14.98 4.26 -51.36
N LEU A 539 14.72 4.62 -50.10
CA LEU A 539 15.25 5.82 -49.48
C LEU A 539 16.79 5.79 -49.41
N ASP A 540 17.37 4.68 -48.99
CA ASP A 540 18.82 4.46 -48.94
C ASP A 540 19.43 4.50 -50.34
N ARG A 541 18.77 3.90 -51.34
CA ARG A 541 19.20 3.99 -52.75
C ARG A 541 19.18 5.44 -53.24
N LEU A 542 18.09 6.15 -53.03
CA LEU A 542 17.94 7.55 -53.43
C LEU A 542 18.93 8.47 -52.70
N GLN A 543 19.21 8.20 -51.42
CA GLN A 543 20.23 8.89 -50.64
C GLN A 543 21.63 8.59 -51.20
N GLY A 544 21.97 7.33 -51.44
CA GLY A 544 23.26 6.94 -52.03
C GLY A 544 23.48 7.52 -53.43
N GLU A 545 22.43 7.59 -54.26
CA GLU A 545 22.47 8.25 -55.57
C GLU A 545 22.61 9.77 -55.47
N TRP A 546 22.06 10.37 -54.42
CA TRP A 546 22.23 11.79 -54.13
C TRP A 546 23.67 12.07 -53.66
N GLU A 547 24.19 11.31 -52.70
CA GLU A 547 25.57 11.41 -52.19
C GLU A 547 26.59 11.20 -53.31
N SER A 548 26.38 10.17 -54.13
CA SER A 548 27.24 9.88 -55.28
C SER A 548 27.22 10.99 -56.33
N ARG A 549 26.06 11.61 -56.60
CA ARG A 549 25.98 12.79 -57.49
C ARG A 549 26.69 14.00 -56.89
N LEU A 550 26.61 14.18 -55.58
CA LEU A 550 27.29 15.26 -54.87
C LEU A 550 28.82 15.10 -54.93
N LEU A 551 29.31 13.85 -54.85
CA LEU A 551 30.74 13.52 -54.89
C LEU A 551 31.32 13.45 -56.32
N ALA A 552 30.53 12.98 -57.30
CA ALA A 552 30.94 12.90 -58.70
C ALA A 552 30.93 14.28 -59.40
N GLY A 553 30.10 15.21 -58.91
CA GLY A 553 30.31 16.62 -59.19
C GLY A 553 31.55 17.07 -58.44
N THR A 554 32.71 17.11 -59.12
CA THR A 554 33.92 17.77 -58.62
C THR A 554 33.48 19.04 -57.90
N LEU A 555 33.83 19.18 -56.61
CA LEU A 555 33.52 20.34 -55.78
C LEU A 555 34.36 21.53 -56.30
N HIS A 556 34.09 21.96 -57.53
CA HIS A 556 34.70 23.09 -58.17
C HIS A 556 33.88 24.30 -57.74
N ILE A 557 34.16 24.78 -56.54
CA ILE A 557 33.74 26.11 -56.10
C ILE A 557 34.67 27.09 -56.83
N PRO A 558 34.21 27.80 -57.88
CA PRO A 558 35.07 28.74 -58.58
C PRO A 558 35.40 29.88 -57.62
N GLY A 559 36.69 30.04 -57.29
CA GLY A 559 37.19 31.13 -56.44
C GLY A 559 37.76 30.74 -55.08
N PHE A 560 37.71 29.46 -54.67
CA PHE A 560 38.42 29.01 -53.47
C PHE A 560 39.70 28.25 -53.83
N ASN A 561 40.84 28.95 -53.78
CA ASN A 561 42.12 28.28 -53.59
C ASN A 561 42.26 27.99 -52.08
N LEU A 562 42.17 26.71 -51.70
CA LEU A 562 42.53 26.32 -50.33
C LEU A 562 44.01 26.67 -50.12
N SER A 563 44.30 27.56 -49.18
CA SER A 563 45.68 27.89 -48.79
C SER A 563 46.32 26.69 -48.11
N HIS A 564 47.66 26.68 -48.03
CA HIS A 564 48.38 25.64 -47.30
C HIS A 564 47.91 25.60 -45.84
N TRP A 565 47.43 24.43 -45.41
CA TRP A 565 47.10 24.16 -44.02
C TRP A 565 48.31 24.47 -43.13
N SER A 566 48.12 25.40 -42.20
CA SER A 566 49.12 25.78 -41.20
C SER A 566 48.62 25.35 -39.84
N VAL A 567 49.41 24.53 -39.13
CA VAL A 567 49.13 24.21 -37.74
C VAL A 567 49.54 25.41 -36.90
N VAL A 568 48.56 26.17 -36.43
CA VAL A 568 48.81 27.18 -35.40
C VAL A 568 48.87 26.43 -34.08
N GLY A 569 50.09 26.30 -33.53
CA GLY A 569 50.39 25.46 -32.36
C GLY A 569 49.63 25.86 -31.09
N PRO A 570 49.83 25.14 -29.97
CA PRO A 570 48.98 25.28 -28.78
C PRO A 570 49.02 26.71 -28.22
N PHE A 571 47.86 27.33 -28.08
CA PHE A 571 47.72 28.68 -27.53
C PHE A 571 47.80 28.62 -25.99
N PRO A 572 48.85 29.21 -25.37
CA PRO A 572 48.95 29.23 -23.93
C PRO A 572 48.00 30.28 -23.35
N ALA A 573 47.08 29.85 -22.48
CA ALA A 573 46.21 30.71 -21.68
C ALA A 573 46.26 30.27 -20.22
N ARG A 574 46.10 31.20 -19.26
CA ARG A 574 46.18 30.88 -17.82
C ARG A 574 44.87 30.33 -17.28
N THR A 575 43.75 30.70 -17.90
CA THR A 575 42.41 30.22 -17.56
C THR A 575 41.59 29.95 -18.82
N GLN A 576 40.54 29.15 -18.69
CA GLN A 576 39.66 28.77 -19.80
C GLN A 576 38.93 29.99 -20.39
N ASP A 577 38.52 30.94 -19.55
CA ASP A 577 37.85 32.16 -19.99
C ASP A 577 38.79 33.10 -20.78
N GLU A 578 40.07 33.16 -20.40
CA GLU A 578 41.09 33.91 -21.13
C GLU A 578 41.39 33.28 -22.50
N ALA A 579 41.33 31.94 -22.59
CA ALA A 579 41.46 31.23 -23.86
C ALA A 579 40.28 31.54 -24.82
N PHE A 580 39.07 31.67 -24.27
CA PHE A 580 37.86 31.89 -25.07
C PHE A 580 37.69 33.34 -25.53
N SER A 581 38.27 34.28 -24.77
CA SER A 581 38.10 35.72 -25.02
C SER A 581 39.16 36.31 -25.95
N ASN A 582 40.26 35.59 -26.21
CA ASN A 582 41.35 36.05 -27.06
C ASN A 582 41.26 35.42 -28.45
N GLU A 583 41.26 36.26 -29.49
CA GLU A 583 41.35 35.82 -30.89
C GLU A 583 42.79 35.43 -31.24
N TYR A 584 43.01 34.16 -31.56
CA TYR A 584 44.30 33.65 -32.01
C TYR A 584 44.19 33.11 -33.44
N GLY A 585 44.07 34.02 -34.41
CA GLY A 585 43.94 33.69 -35.83
C GLY A 585 43.93 34.94 -36.71
N PRO A 586 44.19 34.83 -38.02
CA PRO A 586 44.63 35.94 -38.87
C PRO A 586 43.45 36.81 -39.32
N GLU A 587 42.62 37.29 -38.41
CA GLU A 587 41.49 38.16 -38.74
C GLU A 587 41.85 39.66 -38.72
N ARG A 588 43.15 39.98 -38.60
CA ARG A 588 43.69 41.28 -38.99
C ARG A 588 44.59 41.15 -40.21
N GLY A 589 43.99 41.31 -41.39
CA GLY A 589 44.71 41.62 -42.62
C GLY A 589 44.89 40.49 -43.63
N VAL A 590 43.81 39.78 -43.98
CA VAL A 590 43.67 39.13 -45.29
C VAL A 590 42.42 39.64 -45.98
#